data_AF-A0A957RP89-F1
#
_entry.id   AF-A0A957RP89-F1
#
_cell.length_a   1.000
_cell.length_b   1.000
_cell.length_c   1.000
_cell.angle_alpha   90.00
_cell.angle_beta   90.00
_cell.angle_gamma   90.00
#
_symmetry.space_group_name_H-M   'P 1'
#
loop_
_entity.id
_entity.type
_entity.pdbx_description
1 polymer ?
#
loop_
_entity_poly.entity_id
_entity_poly.type
_entity_poly.pdbx_seq_one_letter_code
_entity_poly.pdbx_strand_id
1 'polypeptide(L)'
;ELLDTGVFAENRYFDVFVEYAKADATDILLRIEVANRGPDAATLHLLPHLWFRNTWWMAPDAPRPILRAGKPHKNAAVVEAQHPEIGNYWLYCEGAGELLFTENETNKQRLWGQPNEAAYVKDGIND
;
A
#
# COMPACT_ATOMS: atom_id res chain seq x y z
N GLU A 1 -28.85 2.43 -8.93
CA GLU A 1 -27.69 1.55 -8.72
C GLU A 1 -26.48 2.11 -9.47
N LEU A 2 -25.25 1.72 -9.15
CA LEU A 2 -24.03 2.19 -9.81
C LEU A 2 -24.07 1.94 -11.33
N LEU A 3 -24.70 0.84 -11.76
CA LEU A 3 -24.94 0.50 -13.17
C LEU A 3 -25.83 1.52 -13.90
N ASP A 4 -26.82 2.09 -13.22
CA ASP A 4 -27.76 3.07 -13.80
C ASP A 4 -27.10 4.43 -14.07
N THR A 5 -25.92 4.67 -13.51
CA THR A 5 -25.18 5.93 -13.70
C THR A 5 -24.48 6.01 -15.06
N GLY A 6 -24.37 4.88 -15.77
CA GLY A 6 -23.61 4.78 -17.02
C GLY A 6 -22.08 4.75 -16.84
N VAL A 7 -21.57 4.77 -15.60
CA VAL A 7 -20.12 4.76 -15.33
C VAL A 7 -19.42 3.49 -15.86
N PHE A 8 -20.17 2.41 -16.07
CA PHE A 8 -19.69 1.16 -16.66
C PHE A 8 -20.01 1.01 -18.15
N ALA A 9 -20.49 2.08 -18.81
CA ALA A 9 -20.76 2.05 -20.25
C ALA A 9 -19.53 1.55 -21.00
N GLU A 10 -19.76 0.69 -22.00
CA GLU A 10 -18.70 0.09 -22.82
C GLU A 10 -17.63 -0.70 -22.03
N ASN A 11 -17.98 -1.19 -20.83
CA ASN A 11 -17.05 -1.87 -19.94
C ASN A 11 -15.80 -1.04 -19.59
N ARG A 12 -15.94 0.27 -19.46
CA ARG A 12 -14.84 1.20 -19.11
C ARG A 12 -14.44 1.10 -17.63
N TYR A 13 -13.98 -0.08 -17.23
CA TYR A 13 -13.46 -0.39 -15.90
C TYR A 13 -12.28 -1.36 -15.97
N PHE A 14 -11.57 -1.49 -14.86
CA PHE A 14 -10.51 -2.49 -14.68
C PHE A 14 -11.00 -3.58 -13.74
N ASP A 15 -10.78 -4.84 -14.10
CA ASP A 15 -10.79 -5.93 -13.14
C ASP A 15 -9.42 -6.02 -12.48
N VAL A 16 -9.40 -6.12 -11.16
CA VAL A 16 -8.18 -6.33 -10.37
C VAL A 16 -8.33 -7.63 -9.59
N PHE A 17 -7.59 -8.65 -10.00
CA PHE A 17 -7.52 -9.93 -9.31
C PHE A 17 -6.34 -9.88 -8.33
N VAL A 18 -6.61 -10.21 -7.07
CA VAL A 18 -5.58 -10.35 -6.03
C VAL A 18 -5.63 -11.78 -5.52
N GLU A 19 -4.58 -12.54 -5.83
CA GLU A 19 -4.46 -13.94 -5.47
C GLU A 19 -3.38 -14.11 -4.40
N TYR A 20 -3.69 -14.99 -3.45
CA TYR A 20 -2.83 -15.31 -2.31
C TYR A 20 -2.52 -16.80 -2.35
N ALA A 21 -1.24 -17.15 -2.39
CA ALA A 21 -0.77 -18.50 -2.14
C ALA A 21 0.00 -18.52 -0.83
N LYS A 22 -0.28 -19.50 0.04
CA LYS A 22 0.33 -19.61 1.36
C LYS A 22 1.10 -20.92 1.44
N ALA A 23 2.42 -20.83 1.54
CA ALA A 23 3.26 -22.00 1.80
C ALA A 23 3.31 -22.33 3.30
N ASP A 24 3.26 -21.30 4.16
CA ASP A 24 3.22 -21.43 5.62
C ASP A 24 2.56 -20.18 6.27
N ALA A 25 2.34 -20.20 7.58
CA ALA A 25 1.83 -19.11 8.42
C ALA A 25 2.41 -17.73 8.07
N THR A 26 3.69 -17.68 7.76
CA THR A 26 4.46 -16.46 7.50
C THR A 26 5.08 -16.40 6.10
N ASP A 27 4.72 -17.33 5.21
CA ASP A 27 5.22 -17.38 3.84
C ASP A 27 4.03 -17.31 2.87
N ILE A 28 3.82 -16.11 2.32
CA ILE A 28 2.68 -15.75 1.50
C ILE A 28 3.20 -15.09 0.22
N LEU A 29 2.79 -15.65 -0.91
CA LEU A 29 2.96 -15.05 -2.23
C LEU A 29 1.69 -14.30 -2.62
N LEU A 30 1.86 -13.06 -3.09
CA LEU A 30 0.80 -12.25 -3.67
C LEU A 30 0.97 -12.18 -5.17
N ARG A 31 -0.12 -12.36 -5.94
CA ARG A 31 -0.15 -12.01 -7.36
C ARG A 31 -1.29 -11.04 -7.61
N ILE A 32 -0.98 -9.92 -8.27
CA ILE A 32 -1.99 -8.95 -8.71
C ILE A 32 -2.04 -8.96 -10.23
N GLU A 33 -3.20 -9.29 -10.78
CA GLU A 33 -3.48 -9.21 -12.22
C GLU A 33 -4.52 -8.13 -12.48
N VAL A 34 -4.24 -7.27 -13.46
CA VAL A 34 -5.14 -6.18 -13.85
C VAL A 34 -5.56 -6.37 -15.29
N ALA A 35 -6.86 -6.38 -15.55
CA ALA A 35 -7.43 -6.44 -16.89
C ALA A 35 -8.23 -5.17 -17.19
N ASN A 36 -7.78 -4.37 -18.16
CA ASN A 36 -8.59 -3.31 -18.75
C ASN A 36 -9.70 -3.95 -19.58
N ARG A 37 -10.96 -3.75 -19.21
CA ARG A 37 -12.13 -4.29 -19.93
C ARG A 37 -12.66 -3.34 -21.00
N GLY A 38 -12.18 -2.10 -21.00
CA GLY A 38 -12.60 -1.07 -21.94
C GLY A 38 -12.03 -1.29 -23.34
N PRO A 39 -12.63 -0.65 -24.36
CA PRO A 39 -12.16 -0.73 -25.74
C PRO A 39 -10.87 0.05 -26.00
N ASP A 40 -10.57 1.04 -25.13
CA ASP A 40 -9.46 1.97 -25.30
C ASP A 40 -8.33 1.68 -24.30
N ALA A 41 -7.09 1.93 -24.71
CA ALA A 41 -5.96 1.92 -23.79
C ALA A 41 -6.13 3.01 -22.72
N ALA A 42 -5.93 2.64 -21.44
CA ALA A 42 -6.09 3.54 -20.30
C ALA A 42 -4.97 3.30 -19.28
N THR A 43 -4.50 4.39 -18.67
CA THR A 43 -3.47 4.35 -17.64
C THR A 43 -4.08 3.97 -16.28
N LEU A 44 -3.46 3.01 -15.59
CA LEU A 44 -3.75 2.69 -14.20
C LEU A 44 -2.45 2.75 -13.40
N HIS A 45 -2.49 3.41 -12.24
CA HIS A 45 -1.40 3.37 -11.27
C HIS A 45 -1.78 2.38 -10.17
N LEU A 46 -1.00 1.31 -10.02
CA LEU A 46 -1.21 0.29 -8.99
C LEU A 46 -0.21 0.52 -7.84
N LEU A 47 -0.73 0.66 -6.64
CA LEU A 47 0.06 0.80 -5.41
C LEU A 47 -0.36 -0.29 -4.42
N PRO A 48 0.35 -1.43 -4.38
CA PRO A 48 0.16 -2.43 -3.32
C PRO A 48 0.72 -1.88 -2.00
N HIS A 49 -0.07 -1.96 -0.93
CA HIS A 49 0.28 -1.36 0.36
C HIS A 49 0.58 -2.44 1.42
N LEU A 50 1.72 -2.29 2.09
CA LEU A 50 1.99 -2.92 3.38
C LEU A 50 1.82 -1.87 4.47
N TRP A 51 1.03 -2.17 5.49
CA TRP A 51 0.80 -1.25 6.60
C TRP A 51 0.68 -2.02 7.91
N PHE A 52 1.08 -1.36 8.99
CA PHE A 52 0.75 -1.80 10.33
C PHE A 52 -0.43 -0.99 10.85
N ARG A 53 -1.33 -1.68 11.56
CA ARG A 53 -2.42 -1.00 12.24
C ARG A 53 -1.84 -0.02 13.26
N ASN A 54 -2.28 1.24 13.18
CA ASN A 54 -1.94 2.23 14.18
C ASN A 54 -2.60 1.83 15.51
N THR A 55 -1.79 1.30 16.42
CA THR A 55 -2.13 0.99 17.82
C THR A 55 -1.47 1.99 18.78
N TRP A 56 -0.41 2.68 18.35
CA TRP A 56 0.36 3.62 19.16
C TRP A 56 -0.38 4.92 19.49
N TRP A 57 -1.47 5.24 18.79
CA TRP A 57 -2.35 6.35 19.20
C TRP A 57 -2.98 6.16 20.59
N MET A 58 -3.10 4.92 21.07
CA MET A 58 -3.57 4.60 22.44
C MET A 58 -2.42 4.50 23.46
N ALA A 59 -1.19 4.32 22.99
CA ALA A 59 0.00 4.14 23.83
C ALA A 59 1.20 4.84 23.17
N PRO A 60 1.34 6.17 23.33
CA PRO A 60 2.33 6.97 22.61
C PRO A 60 3.78 6.52 22.80
N ASP A 61 4.08 5.95 23.97
CA ASP A 61 5.41 5.47 24.36
C ASP A 61 5.69 4.02 23.95
N ALA A 62 4.71 3.32 23.37
CA ALA A 62 4.90 1.96 22.90
C ALA A 62 5.89 1.93 21.71
N PRO A 63 6.78 0.92 21.65
CA PRO A 63 7.62 0.72 20.48
C PRO A 63 6.77 0.62 19.21
N ARG A 64 7.10 1.43 18.20
CA ARG A 64 6.37 1.45 16.92
C ARG A 64 6.99 0.46 15.94
N PRO A 65 6.17 -0.21 15.12
CA PRO A 65 6.71 -0.97 14.02
C PRO A 65 7.30 -0.04 12.96
N ILE A 66 8.26 -0.55 12.18
CA ILE A 66 9.01 0.22 11.18
C ILE A 66 8.90 -0.47 9.83
N LEU A 67 8.64 0.32 8.79
CA LEU A 67 8.82 -0.07 7.40
C LEU A 67 9.97 0.75 6.82
N ARG A 68 10.90 0.08 6.13
CA ARG A 68 12.00 0.77 5.43
C ARG A 68 12.39 0.01 4.17
N ALA A 69 13.05 0.72 3.25
CA ALA A 69 13.69 0.07 2.11
C ALA A 69 14.80 -0.88 2.61
N GLY A 70 14.71 -2.14 2.22
CA GLY A 70 15.73 -3.17 2.43
C GLY A 70 16.73 -3.21 1.28
N LYS A 71 17.71 -4.11 1.40
CA LYS A 71 18.62 -4.40 0.28
C LYS A 71 17.84 -5.08 -0.86
N PRO A 72 17.93 -4.59 -2.11
CA PRO A 72 17.33 -5.28 -3.25
C PRO A 72 17.79 -6.73 -3.35
N HIS A 73 16.89 -7.62 -3.78
CA HIS A 73 17.17 -9.04 -3.90
C HIS A 73 16.74 -9.55 -5.27
N LYS A 74 17.70 -9.99 -6.09
CA LYS A 74 17.48 -10.36 -7.50
C LYS A 74 16.77 -9.20 -8.24
N ASN A 75 15.59 -9.45 -8.81
CA ASN A 75 14.79 -8.47 -9.56
C ASN A 75 13.66 -7.86 -8.69
N ALA A 76 13.77 -7.93 -7.37
CA ALA A 76 12.78 -7.40 -6.45
C ALA A 76 13.33 -6.26 -5.61
N ALA A 77 12.55 -5.18 -5.51
CA ALA A 77 12.68 -4.23 -4.42
C ALA A 77 12.22 -4.91 -3.11
N VAL A 78 12.78 -4.49 -1.98
CA VAL A 78 12.48 -5.13 -0.69
C VAL A 78 12.04 -4.07 0.31
N VAL A 79 10.92 -4.32 0.98
CA VAL A 79 10.53 -3.59 2.19
C VAL A 79 10.82 -4.47 3.40
N GLU A 80 11.68 -3.99 4.28
CA GLU A 80 11.91 -4.58 5.60
C GLU A 80 10.84 -4.07 6.57
N ALA A 81 10.12 -4.99 7.19
CA ALA A 81 9.11 -4.70 8.19
C ALA A 81 9.57 -5.24 9.55
N GLN A 82 9.70 -4.37 10.54
CA GLN A 82 10.06 -4.74 11.90
C GLN A 82 8.89 -4.45 12.82
N HIS A 83 8.42 -5.46 13.55
CA HIS A 83 7.36 -5.30 14.53
C HIS A 83 7.82 -5.82 15.90
N PRO A 84 7.59 -5.06 17.00
CA PRO A 84 8.05 -5.45 18.34
C PRO A 84 7.59 -6.84 18.80
N GLU A 85 6.33 -7.19 18.50
CA GLU A 85 5.73 -8.46 18.97
C GLU A 85 5.85 -9.63 17.99
N ILE A 86 5.59 -9.41 16.69
CA ILE A 86 5.54 -10.49 15.68
C ILE A 86 6.88 -10.68 14.94
N GLY A 87 7.89 -9.86 15.22
CA GLY A 87 9.22 -9.98 14.64
C GLY A 87 9.38 -9.30 13.29
N ASN A 88 10.31 -9.83 12.49
CA ASN A 88 10.70 -9.23 11.21
C ASN A 88 10.07 -9.96 10.04
N TYR A 89 9.60 -9.19 9.07
CA TYR A 89 9.05 -9.66 7.80
C TYR A 89 9.70 -8.90 6.65
N TRP A 90 9.64 -9.49 5.47
CA TRP A 90 10.13 -8.90 4.23
C TRP A 90 9.05 -9.01 3.16
N LEU A 91 8.74 -7.88 2.54
CA LEU A 91 7.94 -7.86 1.33
C LEU A 91 8.87 -7.72 0.14
N TYR A 92 8.88 -8.73 -0.73
CA TYR A 92 9.63 -8.74 -1.98
C TYR A 92 8.70 -8.30 -3.11
N CYS A 93 9.00 -7.17 -3.75
CA CYS A 93 8.19 -6.60 -4.82
C CYS A 93 8.90 -6.81 -6.16
N GLU A 94 8.53 -7.86 -6.88
CA GLU A 94 9.04 -8.12 -8.23
C GLU A 94 8.57 -7.04 -9.21
N GLY A 95 9.49 -6.51 -10.02
CA GLY A 95 9.16 -5.50 -11.03
C GLY A 95 8.68 -4.16 -10.46
N ALA A 96 8.90 -3.91 -9.16
CA ALA A 96 8.52 -2.66 -8.54
C ALA A 96 9.29 -1.47 -9.11
N GLY A 97 8.58 -0.34 -9.21
CA GLY A 97 9.19 0.97 -9.41
C GLY A 97 9.76 1.51 -8.08
N GLU A 98 9.42 2.76 -7.78
CA GLU A 98 9.85 3.41 -6.54
C GLU A 98 9.10 2.87 -5.31
N LEU A 99 9.83 2.68 -4.20
CA LEU A 99 9.23 2.39 -2.89
C LEU A 99 8.87 3.71 -2.20
N LEU A 100 7.58 3.88 -1.90
CA LEU A 100 7.06 5.07 -1.24
C LEU A 100 6.67 4.73 0.21
N PHE A 101 6.90 5.67 1.12
CA PHE A 101 6.63 5.50 2.55
C PHE A 101 5.91 6.74 3.10
N THR A 102 4.93 6.50 3.94
CA THR A 102 4.22 7.53 4.71
C THR A 102 4.00 7.05 6.14
N GLU A 103 3.89 7.99 7.06
CA GLU A 103 3.42 7.72 8.41
C GLU A 103 1.90 7.59 8.42
N ASN A 104 1.36 6.84 9.39
CA ASN A 104 -0.09 6.71 9.58
C ASN A 104 -0.67 7.87 10.41
N GLU A 105 -0.15 9.08 10.17
CA GLU A 105 -0.57 10.30 10.84
C GLU A 105 -1.62 11.03 10.01
N THR A 106 -2.55 11.69 10.71
CA THR A 106 -3.61 12.46 10.05
C THR A 106 -3.04 13.77 9.51
N ASN A 107 -3.42 14.13 8.27
CA ASN A 107 -3.08 15.40 7.65
C ASN A 107 -3.82 16.57 8.29
N LYS A 108 -3.26 17.11 9.37
CA LYS A 108 -3.80 18.23 10.12
C LYS A 108 -3.77 19.51 9.30
N GLN A 109 -2.80 19.65 8.40
CA GLN A 109 -2.66 20.83 7.58
C GLN A 109 -3.83 20.96 6.61
N ARG A 110 -4.18 19.88 5.92
CA ARG A 110 -5.30 19.86 4.97
C ARG A 110 -6.66 19.92 5.66
N LEU A 111 -6.83 19.24 6.79
CA LEU A 111 -8.12 19.16 7.49
C LEU A 111 -8.42 20.37 8.37
N TRP A 112 -7.40 20.95 9.01
CA TRP A 112 -7.58 21.95 10.07
C TRP A 112 -6.64 23.16 9.95
N GLY A 113 -5.80 23.24 8.92
CA GLY A 113 -4.82 24.32 8.77
C GLY A 113 -3.71 24.33 9.84
N GLN A 114 -3.51 23.21 10.54
CA GLN A 114 -2.52 23.07 11.60
C GLN A 114 -1.25 22.36 11.10
N PRO A 115 -0.06 22.64 11.67
CA PRO A 115 1.15 21.93 11.30
C PRO A 115 1.01 20.41 11.47
N ASN A 116 1.52 19.65 10.51
CA ASN A 116 1.65 18.20 10.62
C ASN A 116 2.80 17.83 11.56
N GLU A 117 2.65 16.71 12.27
CA GLU A 117 3.69 16.18 13.17
C GLU A 117 4.81 15.47 12.39
N ALA A 118 4.48 14.92 11.22
CA ALA A 118 5.40 14.28 10.29
C ALA A 118 5.31 14.92 8.91
N ALA A 119 6.43 14.91 8.17
CA ALA A 119 6.47 15.45 6.80
C ALA A 119 5.62 14.62 5.82
N TYR A 120 5.56 13.30 6.02
CA TYR A 120 4.85 12.36 5.15
C TYR A 120 3.68 11.74 5.93
N VAL A 121 2.49 12.33 5.80
CA VAL A 121 1.24 11.88 6.43
C VAL A 121 0.51 10.87 5.56
N LYS A 122 -0.57 10.26 6.06
CA LYS A 122 -1.23 9.09 5.45
C LYS A 122 -1.76 9.28 4.03
N ASP A 123 -2.01 10.52 3.62
CA ASP A 123 -2.46 10.91 2.28
C ASP A 123 -1.34 11.57 1.44
N GLY A 124 -0.07 11.51 1.86
CA GLY A 124 1.05 12.20 1.20
C GLY A 124 1.57 11.56 -0.09
N ILE A 125 0.97 10.47 -0.59
CA ILE A 125 1.31 9.88 -1.87
C ILE A 125 0.48 10.57 -2.96
N ASN A 126 1.16 11.16 -3.96
CA ASN A 126 0.56 11.99 -5.03
C ASN A 126 -0.13 13.28 -4.54
N ASP A 127 0.26 13.83 -3.39
CA ASP A 127 -0.24 15.12 -2.86
C ASP A 127 0.74 16.28 -3.07
#